data_AF-A0A947UQ60-F1
#
_entry.id   AF-A0A947UQ60-F1
#
_cell.length_a   1.000
_cell.length_b   1.000
_cell.length_c   1.000
_cell.angle_alpha   90.00
_cell.angle_beta   90.00
_cell.angle_gamma   90.00
#
_symmetry.space_group_name_H-M   'P 1'
#
loop_
_entity.id
_entity.type
_entity.pdbx_description
1 polymer ?
#
loop_
_entity_poly.entity_id
_entity_poly.type
_entity_poly.pdbx_seq_one_letter_code
_entity_poly.pdbx_strand_id
1 'polypeptide(L)' 'MSALQKMMGWIDDRFPLTATYKAHLSEYYAPRNFNFWYFFGSLALLVLVIQIVTGIFLTMNYKPDAELAFISVEYIMRD' A
#
# COMPACT_ATOMS: atom_id res chain seq x y z
N MET A 1 -15.74 -6.65 27.46
CA MET A 1 -15.24 -6.45 26.08
C MET A 1 -14.27 -5.28 26.08
N SER A 2 -13.10 -5.43 25.45
CA SER A 2 -12.12 -4.33 25.35
C SER A 2 -12.71 -3.19 24.50
N ALA A 3 -12.23 -1.96 24.69
CA ALA A 3 -12.69 -0.79 23.92
C ALA A 3 -12.54 -1.02 22.40
N LEU A 4 -11.47 -1.71 22.00
CA LEU A 4 -11.17 -2.07 20.61
C LEU A 4 -12.22 -3.01 20.01
N GLN A 5 -12.75 -3.94 20.80
CA GLN A 5 -13.76 -4.91 20.38
C GLN A 5 -15.13 -4.24 20.19
N LYS A 6 -15.46 -3.25 21.03
CA LYS A 6 -16.67 -2.43 20.87
C LYS A 6 -16.58 -1.55 19.61
N MET A 7 -15.40 -0.99 19.36
CA MET A 7 -15.15 -0.21 18.14
C MET A 7 -15.28 -1.07 16.88
N MET A 8 -14.66 -2.26 16.85
CA MET A 8 -14.79 -3.19 15.73
C MET A 8 -16.24 -3.62 15.50
N GLY A 9 -16.99 -3.95 16.57
CA GLY A 9 -18.41 -4.28 16.46
C GLY A 9 -19.24 -3.12 15.87
N TRP A 10 -19.02 -1.89 16.33
CA TRP A 10 -19.69 -0.71 15.79
C TRP A 10 -19.41 -0.47 14.30
N ILE A 11 -18.20 -0.81 13.84
CA ILE A 11 -17.83 -0.72 12.42
C ILE A 11 -18.52 -1.83 11.64
N ASP A 12 -18.42 -3.09 12.10
CA ASP A 12 -19.07 -4.24 11.46
C ASP A 12 -20.59 -4.08 11.32
N ASP A 13 -21.24 -3.43 12.30
CA ASP A 13 -22.67 -3.09 12.25
C ASP A 13 -23.02 -2.12 11.11
N ARG A 14 -22.07 -1.28 10.67
CA ARG A 14 -22.27 -0.28 9.58
C ARG A 14 -21.73 -0.76 8.24
N PHE A 15 -20.62 -1.46 8.27
CA PHE A 15 -19.93 -2.00 7.11
C PHE A 15 -19.25 -3.30 7.53
N PRO A 16 -19.56 -4.45 6.89
CA PRO A 16 -19.09 -5.76 7.33
C PRO A 16 -17.60 -6.01 7.02
N LEU A 17 -16.72 -5.17 7.59
CA LEU A 17 -15.27 -5.20 7.38
C LEU A 17 -14.68 -6.58 7.65
N THR A 18 -15.02 -7.16 8.81
CA THR A 18 -14.43 -8.42 9.25
C THR A 18 -14.82 -9.56 8.30
N ALA A 19 -16.07 -9.58 7.83
CA ALA A 19 -16.54 -10.59 6.88
C ALA A 19 -15.88 -10.42 5.51
N THR A 20 -15.79 -9.19 4.99
CA THR A 20 -15.13 -8.91 3.71
C THR A 20 -13.64 -9.27 3.75
N TYR A 21 -12.95 -8.93 4.84
CA TYR A 21 -11.55 -9.30 5.03
C TYR A 21 -11.36 -10.83 5.02
N LYS A 22 -12.21 -11.55 5.76
CA LYS A 22 -12.18 -13.02 5.80
C LYS A 22 -12.39 -13.63 4.42
N ALA A 23 -13.43 -13.18 3.72
CA ALA A 23 -13.82 -13.73 2.42
C ALA A 23 -12.74 -13.53 1.34
N HIS A 24 -12.02 -12.40 1.36
CA HIS A 24 -11.11 -12.04 0.27
C HIS A 24 -9.62 -12.25 0.58
N LEU A 25 -9.22 -12.23 1.85
CA LEU A 25 -7.79 -12.22 2.21
C LEU A 25 -7.39 -13.39 3.10
N SER A 26 -8.09 -13.65 4.21
CA SER A 26 -7.60 -14.62 5.20
C SER A 26 -8.15 -16.03 5.06
N GLU A 27 -9.41 -16.18 4.66
CA GLU A 27 -10.11 -17.48 4.55
C GLU A 27 -10.38 -17.87 3.08
N TYR A 28 -9.79 -17.13 2.13
CA TYR A 28 -9.91 -17.44 0.71
C TYR A 28 -9.20 -18.77 0.38
N TYR A 29 -9.91 -19.66 -0.30
CA TYR A 29 -9.36 -20.96 -0.67
C TYR A 29 -8.29 -20.82 -1.77
N ALA A 30 -7.05 -21.07 -1.39
CA ALA A 30 -5.91 -20.97 -2.29
C ALA A 30 -5.41 -22.38 -2.69
N PRO A 31 -5.17 -22.68 -3.98
CA PRO A 31 -4.65 -23.97 -4.43
C PRO A 31 -3.33 -24.35 -3.74
N ARG A 32 -3.20 -25.60 -3.28
CA ARG A 32 -1.98 -26.06 -2.58
C ARG A 32 -0.75 -26.21 -3.49
N ASN A 33 -0.90 -26.11 -4.81
CA ASN A 33 0.14 -26.34 -5.81
C ASN A 33 0.76 -25.05 -6.38
N PHE A 34 0.87 -23.99 -5.57
CA PHE A 34 1.55 -22.77 -6.00
C PHE A 34 3.01 -23.02 -6.39
N ASN A 35 3.41 -22.45 -7.51
CA ASN A 35 4.82 -22.35 -7.89
C ASN A 35 5.35 -20.95 -7.53
N PHE A 36 6.67 -20.78 -7.63
CA PHE A 36 7.35 -19.54 -7.28
C PHE A 36 6.83 -18.29 -8.04
N TRP A 37 6.31 -18.45 -9.26
CA TRP A 37 5.89 -17.31 -10.08
C TRP A 37 4.68 -16.56 -9.50
N TYR A 38 3.87 -17.20 -8.67
CA TYR A 38 2.71 -16.56 -8.04
C TYR A 38 3.09 -15.44 -7.06
N PHE A 39 4.34 -15.42 -6.55
CA PHE A 39 4.82 -14.33 -5.70
C PHE A 39 4.99 -13.01 -6.45
N PHE A 40 5.21 -13.02 -7.77
CA PHE A 40 5.41 -11.78 -8.52
C PHE A 40 4.18 -10.87 -8.52
N GLY A 41 2.98 -11.42 -8.37
CA GLY A 41 1.76 -10.61 -8.23
C GLY A 41 1.78 -9.76 -6.97
N SER A 42 2.06 -10.36 -5.80
CA SER A 42 2.14 -9.63 -4.53
C SER A 42 3.37 -8.72 -4.47
N LEU A 43 4.49 -9.14 -5.05
CA LEU A 43 5.68 -8.29 -5.19
C LEU A 43 5.41 -7.06 -6.07
N ALA A 44 4.65 -7.19 -7.15
CA ALA A 44 4.27 -6.05 -7.98
C ALA A 44 3.40 -5.05 -7.20
N LEU A 45 2.46 -5.54 -6.38
CA LEU A 45 1.66 -4.69 -5.49
C LEU A 45 2.54 -3.99 -4.44
N LEU A 46 3.51 -4.69 -3.86
CA LEU A 46 4.49 -4.09 -2.94
C LEU A 46 5.30 -2.98 -3.62
N VAL A 47 5.83 -3.24 -4.81
CA VAL A 47 6.59 -2.24 -5.59
C VAL A 47 5.72 -1.04 -5.93
N LEU A 48 4.45 -1.25 -6.30
CA LEU A 48 3.51 -0.17 -6.57
C LEU A 48 3.32 0.74 -5.35
N VAL A 49 3.10 0.17 -4.17
CA VAL A 49 2.96 0.96 -2.93
C VAL A 49 4.26 1.74 -2.64
N ILE A 50 5.43 1.10 -2.80
CA ILE A 50 6.72 1.77 -2.65
C ILE A 50 6.82 2.97 -3.60
N GLN A 51 6.52 2.78 -4.88
CA GLN A 51 6.59 3.84 -5.91
C GLN A 51 5.61 5.00 -5.63
N ILE A 52 4.39 4.70 -5.18
CA ILE A 52 3.43 5.76 -4.83
C ILE A 52 3.95 6.57 -3.64
N VAL A 53 4.41 5.90 -2.59
CA VAL A 53 4.88 6.57 -1.37
C VAL A 53 6.14 7.39 -1.65
N THR A 54 7.15 6.80 -2.29
CA THR A 54 8.39 7.53 -2.63
C THR A 54 8.13 8.61 -3.66
N GLY A 55 7.26 8.38 -4.65
CA GLY A 55 6.84 9.38 -5.63
C GLY A 55 6.17 10.60 -4.99
N ILE A 56 5.29 10.40 -4.00
CA ILE A 56 4.71 11.51 -3.23
C ILE A 56 5.81 12.35 -2.57
N PHE A 57 6.79 11.72 -1.91
CA PHE A 57 7.90 12.46 -1.30
C PHE A 57 8.77 13.21 -2.32
N LEU A 58 9.03 12.60 -3.48
CA LEU A 58 9.79 13.24 -4.56
C LEU A 58 9.02 14.45 -5.11
N THR A 59 7.73 14.31 -5.40
CA THR A 59 6.90 15.40 -5.95
C THR A 59 6.72 16.59 -5.01
N MET A 60 6.83 16.40 -3.69
CA MET A 60 6.81 17.51 -2.73
C MET A 60 8.02 18.45 -2.90
N ASN A 61 9.16 17.93 -3.37
CA ASN A 61 10.43 18.66 -3.44
C ASN A 61 10.90 18.94 -4.88
N TYR A 62 10.46 18.13 -5.83
CA TYR A 62 10.81 18.26 -7.25
C TYR A 62 10.18 19.53 -7.88
N LYS A 63 10.93 20.20 -8.76
CA LYS A 63 10.45 21.34 -9.55
C LYS A 63 10.32 20.94 -11.02
N PRO A 64 9.09 20.90 -11.59
CA PRO A 64 8.86 20.49 -12.98
C PRO A 64 9.12 21.64 -13.95
N ASP A 65 10.36 22.11 -14.00
CA ASP A 65 10.84 23.17 -14.90
C ASP A 65 12.15 22.74 -15.57
N ALA A 66 12.39 23.16 -16.81
CA ALA A 66 13.54 22.70 -17.60
C ALA A 66 14.90 23.13 -17.01
N GLU A 67 14.96 24.29 -16.34
CA GLU A 67 16.17 24.80 -15.70
C GLU A 67 16.33 24.24 -14.27
N LEU A 68 15.22 24.07 -13.55
CA LEU A 68 15.22 23.68 -12.14
C LEU A 68 15.12 22.17 -11.88
N ALA A 69 14.74 21.36 -12.86
CA ALA A 69 14.53 19.92 -12.67
C ALA A 69 15.77 19.23 -12.10
N PHE A 70 16.95 19.48 -12.68
CA PHE A 70 18.20 18.88 -12.21
C PHE A 70 18.58 19.38 -10.82
N ILE A 71 18.51 20.71 -10.61
CA ILE A 71 18.86 21.34 -9.33
C ILE A 71 17.96 20.82 -8.20
N SER A 72 16.67 20.64 -8.46
CA SER A 72 15.73 20.11 -7.45
C SER A 72 16.02 18.66 -7.06
N VAL A 73 16.55 17.84 -7.99
CA VAL A 73 16.99 16.47 -7.67
C VAL A 73 18.30 16.48 -6.90
N GLU A 74 19.23 17.37 -7.25
CA GLU A 74 20.48 17.53 -6.49
C GLU A 74 20.20 17.95 -5.04
N TYR A 75 19.25 18.87 -4.84
CA TYR A 75 18.75 19.25 -3.51
C TYR A 75 18.25 18.03 -2.73
N ILE A 76 17.33 17.24 -3.29
CA ILE A 76 16.78 16.03 -2.62
C ILE A 76 17.86 15.02 -2.20
N MET A 77 18.96 14.93 -2.96
CA MET A 77 20.03 13.94 -2.72
C MET A 77 21.09 14.42 -1.72
N ARG A 78 21.24 15.73 -1.54
CA ARG A 78 22.36 16.33 -0.78
C ARG A 78 21.93 17.04 0.49
N ASP A 79 20.70 17.54 0.53
CA ASP A 79 20.12 18.30 1.65
C ASP A 79 18.90 17.59 2.22
#